data_AF-A0A7C6HYR6-F1
#
_entry.id   AF-A0A7C6HYR6-F1
#
_cell.length_a   1.000
_cell.length_b   1.000
_cell.length_c   1.000
_cell.angle_alpha   90.00
_cell.angle_beta   90.00
_cell.angle_gamma   90.00
#
_symmetry.space_group_name_H-M   'P 1'
#
loop_
_entity.id
_entity.type
_entity.pdbx_description
1 polymer ?
#
loop_
_entity_poly.entity_id
_entity_poly.type
_entity_poly.pdbx_seq_one_letter_code
_entity_poly.pdbx_strand_id
1 'polypeptide(L)'
;MMKSKLTYLLAVIMILPFFACEEDLMNEEHYKKIVYLKSGDNNIFDFPHMMNDSATTGYITVGSGGSMPLTDDLLVTLEMDYEALETYNYRNYGDELQKYAQLLSPERFVFPSFSAYIKAGEPSATTFIPVEIDANGLSPDTTYMLPVKIKSTAGVEINEDKNFLLYRIQLVNKYSSATSRTYKMKGSKIPEGAFVSNITTNKTLLPLAHNQVRLFPENLTSSTSLTGIYNTAIVLVINDDNSVRVKSYKYIEIEQLDDCHYDPEKKEFKIHYKYRRPSDTKWTTVHETLTRLE
;
A
#
# COMPACT_ATOMS: atom_id res chain seq x y z
N MET A 1 -83.21 -28.27 -14.56
CA MET A 1 -81.92 -28.35 -15.32
C MET A 1 -81.09 -27.11 -15.01
N MET A 2 -80.08 -27.18 -14.15
CA MET A 2 -78.97 -26.19 -14.10
C MET A 2 -77.89 -26.45 -13.03
N LYS A 3 -77.99 -27.52 -12.22
CA LYS A 3 -77.02 -27.77 -11.15
C LYS A 3 -75.84 -28.69 -11.54
N SER A 4 -75.91 -29.44 -12.65
CA SER A 4 -74.80 -30.32 -13.05
C SER A 4 -73.78 -29.67 -13.99
N LYS A 5 -74.14 -28.63 -14.75
CA LYS A 5 -73.20 -27.96 -15.68
C LYS A 5 -72.29 -26.93 -14.99
N LEU A 6 -72.70 -26.38 -13.84
CA LEU A 6 -71.89 -25.42 -13.08
C LEU A 6 -70.72 -26.12 -12.36
N THR A 7 -70.90 -27.37 -11.94
CA THR A 7 -69.88 -28.15 -11.24
C THR A 7 -68.73 -28.58 -12.16
N TYR A 8 -69.02 -28.88 -13.43
CA TYR A 8 -67.97 -29.19 -14.42
C TYR A 8 -67.24 -27.93 -14.91
N LEU A 9 -67.89 -26.76 -14.93
CA LEU A 9 -67.23 -25.50 -15.31
C LEU A 9 -66.28 -24.98 -14.22
N LEU A 10 -66.62 -25.17 -12.94
CA LEU A 10 -65.73 -24.81 -11.82
C LEU A 10 -64.51 -25.75 -11.72
N ALA A 11 -64.66 -27.02 -12.10
CA ALA A 11 -63.57 -28.00 -12.08
C ALA A 11 -62.51 -27.73 -13.16
N VAL A 12 -62.89 -27.18 -14.32
CA VAL A 12 -61.96 -26.88 -15.42
C VAL A 12 -61.17 -25.59 -15.17
N ILE A 13 -61.76 -24.60 -14.48
CA ILE A 13 -61.07 -23.34 -14.13
C ILE A 13 -60.04 -23.54 -13.00
N MET A 14 -60.22 -24.56 -12.15
CA MET A 14 -59.30 -24.85 -11.04
C MET A 14 -58.02 -25.60 -11.46
N ILE A 15 -57.96 -26.13 -12.68
CA ILE A 15 -56.81 -26.92 -13.18
C ILE A 15 -55.84 -26.07 -14.02
N LEU A 16 -56.23 -24.84 -14.41
CA LEU A 16 -55.44 -23.98 -15.30
C LEU A 16 -54.26 -23.18 -14.70
N PRO A 17 -54.01 -23.06 -13.36
CA PRO A 17 -52.86 -22.28 -12.91
C PRO A 17 -51.54 -23.07 -12.79
N PHE A 18 -51.48 -24.36 -13.14
CA PHE A 18 -50.27 -25.17 -12.95
C PHE A 18 -49.28 -25.20 -14.12
N PHE A 19 -49.50 -24.41 -15.17
CA PHE A 19 -48.44 -24.07 -16.13
C PHE A 19 -47.90 -22.66 -15.84
N ALA A 20 -47.60 -22.36 -14.58
CA ALA A 20 -46.55 -21.41 -14.30
C ALA A 20 -45.25 -22.10 -14.71
N CYS A 21 -44.77 -21.82 -15.93
CA CYS A 21 -43.39 -22.11 -16.27
C CYS A 21 -42.56 -21.22 -15.35
N GLU A 22 -42.14 -21.78 -14.23
CA GLU A 22 -41.17 -21.16 -13.34
C GLU A 22 -39.87 -21.14 -14.13
N GLU A 23 -39.68 -20.08 -14.93
CA GLU A 23 -38.33 -19.75 -15.39
C GLU A 23 -37.53 -19.51 -14.12
N ASP A 24 -36.64 -20.43 -13.85
CA ASP A 24 -35.79 -20.51 -12.68
C ASP A 24 -34.68 -19.44 -12.76
N LEU A 25 -35.10 -18.18 -12.92
CA LEU A 25 -34.27 -16.98 -13.00
C LEU A 25 -33.42 -16.85 -11.72
N MET A 26 -33.95 -17.33 -10.60
CA MET A 26 -33.24 -17.46 -9.33
C MET A 26 -32.03 -18.40 -9.41
N ASN A 27 -32.10 -19.49 -10.19
CA ASN A 27 -30.99 -20.41 -10.39
C ASN A 27 -29.96 -19.96 -11.43
N GLU A 28 -30.28 -19.00 -12.30
CA GLU A 28 -29.29 -18.42 -13.21
C GLU A 28 -28.58 -17.19 -12.63
N GLU A 29 -29.26 -16.35 -11.84
CA GLU A 29 -28.68 -15.11 -11.31
C GLU A 29 -27.78 -15.30 -10.08
N HIS A 30 -28.01 -16.32 -9.24
CA HIS A 30 -27.24 -16.56 -8.01
C HIS A 30 -26.05 -17.55 -8.13
N TYR A 31 -25.84 -18.14 -9.31
CA TYR A 31 -24.93 -19.30 -9.49
C TYR A 31 -23.74 -19.04 -10.41
N LYS A 32 -23.57 -17.79 -10.88
CA LYS A 32 -22.46 -17.46 -11.76
C LYS A 32 -21.14 -17.41 -10.98
N LYS A 33 -20.16 -18.14 -11.49
CA LYS A 33 -18.77 -18.05 -11.06
C LYS A 33 -18.22 -16.74 -11.61
N ILE A 34 -17.66 -15.91 -10.73
CA ILE A 34 -17.13 -14.59 -11.10
C ILE A 34 -15.70 -14.46 -10.59
N VAL A 35 -14.76 -14.16 -11.48
CA VAL A 35 -13.34 -13.93 -11.12
C VAL A 35 -13.12 -12.47 -10.78
N TYR A 36 -12.30 -12.22 -9.76
CA TYR A 36 -11.96 -10.88 -9.30
C TYR A 36 -10.52 -10.78 -8.78
N LEU A 37 -10.01 -9.55 -8.73
CA LEU A 37 -8.75 -9.22 -8.06
C LEU A 37 -9.05 -8.70 -6.65
N LYS A 38 -8.45 -9.34 -5.63
CA LYS A 38 -8.63 -8.91 -4.25
C LYS A 38 -7.84 -7.62 -4.01
N SER A 39 -8.56 -6.56 -3.65
CA SER A 39 -8.04 -5.21 -3.45
C SER A 39 -8.86 -4.48 -2.39
N GLY A 40 -8.32 -3.39 -1.84
CA GLY A 40 -9.02 -2.50 -0.92
C GLY A 40 -9.95 -1.51 -1.64
N ASP A 41 -10.17 -0.37 -1.00
CA ASP A 41 -10.96 0.72 -1.56
C ASP A 41 -10.31 1.27 -2.84
N ASN A 42 -11.13 1.66 -3.81
CA ASN A 42 -10.69 2.18 -5.11
C ASN A 42 -9.72 1.23 -5.85
N ASN A 43 -9.83 -0.07 -5.60
CA ASN A 43 -8.98 -1.12 -6.17
C ASN A 43 -7.48 -0.96 -5.87
N ILE A 44 -7.14 -0.25 -4.80
CA ILE A 44 -5.75 -0.12 -4.34
C ILE A 44 -5.41 -1.35 -3.52
N PHE A 45 -4.26 -1.96 -3.82
CA PHE A 45 -3.68 -3.04 -3.04
C PHE A 45 -2.29 -2.61 -2.54
N ASP A 46 -2.20 -2.33 -1.26
CA ASP A 46 -0.94 -1.99 -0.59
C ASP A 46 -0.11 -3.23 -0.32
N PHE A 47 1.16 -3.21 -0.74
CA PHE A 47 2.09 -4.29 -0.43
C PHE A 47 3.47 -3.77 0.01
N PRO A 48 4.00 -4.23 1.15
CA PRO A 48 5.30 -3.81 1.64
C PRO A 48 6.46 -4.48 0.88
N HIS A 49 7.40 -3.67 0.43
CA HIS A 49 8.66 -4.12 -0.16
C HIS A 49 9.85 -3.61 0.64
N MET A 50 10.71 -4.55 1.06
CA MET A 50 11.88 -4.23 1.86
C MET A 50 12.93 -3.55 0.98
N MET A 51 13.42 -2.41 1.44
CA MET A 51 14.63 -1.79 0.90
C MET A 51 15.82 -2.52 1.52
N ASN A 52 16.17 -3.74 1.10
CA ASN A 52 17.20 -4.57 1.72
C ASN A 52 18.34 -4.94 0.75
N ASP A 53 18.61 -4.09 -0.23
CA ASP A 53 19.59 -4.29 -1.31
C ASP A 53 19.30 -5.54 -2.18
N SER A 54 18.07 -6.05 -2.12
CA SER A 54 17.57 -7.13 -2.98
C SER A 54 16.13 -6.86 -3.43
N ALA A 55 15.70 -7.53 -4.50
CA ALA A 55 14.29 -7.53 -4.89
C ALA A 55 13.47 -8.36 -3.91
N THR A 56 12.21 -7.99 -3.72
CA THR A 56 11.27 -8.71 -2.86
C THR A 56 10.02 -9.10 -3.64
N THR A 57 9.52 -10.32 -3.39
CA THR A 57 8.33 -10.84 -4.06
C THR A 57 7.08 -10.46 -3.28
N GLY A 58 6.14 -9.82 -3.97
CA GLY A 58 4.77 -9.66 -3.53
C GLY A 58 3.80 -10.52 -4.34
N TYR A 59 2.55 -10.59 -3.89
CA TYR A 59 1.56 -11.50 -4.44
C TYR A 59 0.24 -10.80 -4.70
N ILE A 60 -0.18 -10.82 -5.95
CA ILE A 60 -1.50 -10.40 -6.38
C ILE A 60 -2.45 -11.57 -6.17
N THR A 61 -3.50 -11.36 -5.37
CA THR A 61 -4.49 -12.40 -5.10
C THR A 61 -5.62 -12.32 -6.12
N VAL A 62 -5.82 -13.42 -6.85
CA VAL A 62 -6.94 -13.61 -7.76
C VAL A 62 -7.91 -14.59 -7.10
N GLY A 63 -9.19 -14.24 -7.04
CA GLY A 63 -10.23 -15.09 -6.45
C GLY A 63 -11.34 -15.40 -7.44
N SER A 64 -12.04 -16.51 -7.20
CA SER A 64 -13.33 -16.81 -7.81
C SER A 64 -14.41 -16.74 -6.73
N GLY A 65 -15.41 -15.90 -6.95
CA GLY A 65 -16.64 -15.84 -6.16
C GLY A 65 -17.75 -16.68 -6.80
N GLY A 66 -18.83 -16.89 -6.04
CA GLY A 66 -20.01 -17.65 -6.46
C GLY A 66 -20.42 -18.70 -5.42
N SER A 67 -21.64 -19.20 -5.56
CA SER A 67 -22.25 -20.15 -4.62
C SER A 67 -21.72 -21.59 -4.80
N MET A 68 -21.07 -21.90 -5.93
CA MET A 68 -20.57 -23.23 -6.28
C MET A 68 -19.05 -23.26 -6.44
N PRO A 69 -18.38 -24.31 -5.95
CA PRO A 69 -16.94 -24.51 -6.19
C PRO A 69 -16.58 -24.60 -7.67
N LEU A 70 -15.31 -24.29 -7.98
CA LEU A 70 -14.74 -24.60 -9.29
C LEU A 70 -14.65 -26.12 -9.48
N THR A 71 -15.15 -26.59 -10.61
CA THR A 71 -15.14 -28.00 -11.03
C THR A 71 -13.86 -28.38 -11.74
N ASP A 72 -13.23 -27.41 -12.41
CA ASP A 72 -12.05 -27.56 -13.23
C ASP A 72 -11.04 -26.45 -12.88
N ASP A 73 -9.77 -26.71 -13.14
CA ASP A 73 -8.70 -25.73 -12.96
C ASP A 73 -8.96 -24.51 -13.87
N LEU A 74 -9.04 -23.33 -13.27
CA LEU A 74 -9.32 -22.08 -13.98
C LEU A 74 -8.03 -21.31 -14.21
N LEU A 75 -7.58 -21.21 -15.47
CA LEU A 75 -6.48 -20.33 -15.85
C LEU A 75 -6.97 -18.88 -15.86
N VAL A 76 -6.27 -18.03 -15.09
CA VAL A 76 -6.44 -16.58 -15.12
C VAL A 76 -5.14 -15.96 -15.61
N THR A 77 -5.25 -14.99 -16.52
CA THR A 77 -4.11 -14.23 -17.04
C THR A 77 -4.34 -12.74 -16.82
N LEU A 78 -3.32 -12.05 -16.32
CA LEU A 78 -3.31 -10.61 -16.13
C LEU A 78 -2.55 -9.90 -17.25
N GLU A 79 -2.75 -8.59 -17.34
CA GLU A 79 -1.91 -7.68 -18.12
C GLU A 79 -1.80 -6.32 -17.42
N MET A 80 -0.86 -5.49 -17.86
CA MET A 80 -0.71 -4.12 -17.37
C MET A 80 -1.91 -3.26 -17.79
N ASP A 81 -2.36 -2.36 -16.91
CA ASP A 81 -3.52 -1.51 -17.15
C ASP A 81 -3.21 -0.01 -16.99
N TYR A 82 -2.40 0.53 -17.89
CA TYR A 82 -1.91 1.92 -17.78
C TYR A 82 -3.03 2.97 -17.66
N GLU A 83 -4.16 2.74 -18.32
CA GLU A 83 -5.34 3.61 -18.27
C GLU A 83 -5.96 3.72 -16.86
N ALA A 84 -5.94 2.63 -16.08
CA ALA A 84 -6.44 2.66 -14.70
C ALA A 84 -5.62 3.59 -13.81
N LEU A 85 -4.30 3.66 -14.01
CA LEU A 85 -3.43 4.59 -13.27
C LEU A 85 -3.67 6.05 -13.70
N GLU A 86 -3.82 6.30 -15.00
CA GLU A 86 -4.17 7.64 -15.51
C GLU A 86 -5.51 8.12 -14.94
N THR A 87 -6.52 7.24 -14.97
CA THR A 87 -7.85 7.50 -14.40
C THR A 87 -7.77 7.76 -12.90
N TYR A 88 -7.01 6.96 -12.15
CA TYR A 88 -6.79 7.18 -10.73
C TYR A 88 -6.18 8.56 -10.46
N ASN A 89 -5.12 8.92 -11.17
CA ASN A 89 -4.43 10.18 -10.98
C ASN A 89 -5.33 11.38 -11.28
N TYR A 90 -6.02 11.37 -12.42
CA TYR A 90 -6.94 12.45 -12.79
C TYR A 90 -8.08 12.59 -11.78
N ARG A 91 -8.71 11.48 -11.36
CA ARG A 91 -9.81 11.50 -10.39
C ARG A 91 -9.40 12.04 -9.01
N ASN A 92 -8.19 11.74 -8.55
CA ASN A 92 -7.74 12.13 -7.21
C ASN A 92 -7.08 13.51 -7.18
N TYR A 93 -6.45 13.94 -8.26
CA TYR A 93 -5.56 15.11 -8.24
C TYR A 93 -5.85 16.13 -9.35
N GLY A 94 -6.71 15.84 -10.32
CA GLY A 94 -7.01 16.76 -11.42
C GLY A 94 -5.73 17.26 -12.11
N ASP A 95 -5.52 18.57 -12.15
CA ASP A 95 -4.35 19.20 -12.76
C ASP A 95 -3.11 19.26 -11.85
N GLU A 96 -3.17 18.73 -10.62
CA GLU A 96 -2.04 18.70 -9.68
C GLU A 96 -1.06 17.56 -10.01
N LEU A 97 -0.44 17.62 -11.20
CA LEU A 97 0.45 16.57 -11.75
C LEU A 97 1.57 16.14 -10.79
N GLN A 98 2.06 17.06 -9.95
CA GLN A 98 3.09 16.79 -8.95
C GLN A 98 2.65 15.81 -7.84
N LYS A 99 1.35 15.58 -7.68
CA LYS A 99 0.77 14.64 -6.70
C LYS A 99 0.47 13.28 -7.30
N TYR A 100 0.62 13.11 -8.60
CA TYR A 100 0.29 11.88 -9.29
C TYR A 100 1.14 10.72 -8.77
N ALA A 101 0.49 9.57 -8.59
CA ALA A 101 1.20 8.31 -8.43
C ALA A 101 1.96 7.99 -9.73
N GLN A 102 3.20 7.57 -9.58
CA GLN A 102 4.07 7.21 -10.68
C GLN A 102 3.99 5.73 -10.98
N LEU A 103 3.94 5.39 -12.26
CA LEU A 103 4.18 4.02 -12.70
C LEU A 103 5.60 3.63 -12.28
N LEU A 104 5.75 2.49 -11.61
CA LEU A 104 7.08 1.98 -11.28
C LEU A 104 7.86 1.67 -12.58
N SER A 105 9.13 2.08 -12.63
CA SER A 105 9.99 1.85 -13.80
C SER A 105 10.03 0.36 -14.18
N PRO A 106 9.95 0.01 -15.48
CA PRO A 106 10.07 -1.38 -15.96
C PRO A 106 11.36 -2.10 -15.54
N GLU A 107 12.43 -1.36 -15.24
CA GLU A 107 13.70 -1.93 -14.78
C GLU A 107 13.65 -2.39 -13.31
N ARG A 108 12.60 -2.03 -12.58
CA ARG A 108 12.47 -2.25 -11.13
C ARG A 108 11.44 -3.32 -10.77
N PHE A 109 10.83 -3.95 -11.75
CA PHE A 109 9.91 -5.05 -11.48
C PHE A 109 9.99 -6.16 -12.53
N VAL A 110 9.67 -7.37 -12.07
CA VAL A 110 9.51 -8.55 -12.92
C VAL A 110 8.25 -9.27 -12.50
N PHE A 111 7.44 -9.71 -13.47
CA PHE A 111 6.40 -10.70 -13.25
C PHE A 111 6.92 -12.05 -13.72
N PRO A 112 7.30 -12.98 -12.82
CA PRO A 112 7.75 -14.32 -13.21
C PRO A 112 6.72 -15.07 -14.05
N SER A 113 5.44 -14.81 -13.79
CA SER A 113 4.32 -15.24 -14.63
C SER A 113 3.19 -14.22 -14.50
N PHE A 114 2.51 -13.92 -15.60
CA PHE A 114 1.25 -13.15 -15.59
C PHE A 114 0.01 -14.05 -15.44
N SER A 115 0.22 -15.37 -15.36
CA SER A 115 -0.87 -16.34 -15.34
C SER A 115 -0.74 -17.28 -14.15
N ALA A 116 -1.87 -17.67 -13.58
CA ALA A 116 -1.96 -18.65 -12.53
C ALA A 116 -3.26 -19.45 -12.64
N TYR A 117 -3.26 -20.68 -12.12
CA TYR A 117 -4.45 -21.52 -12.03
C TYR A 117 -5.08 -21.37 -10.66
N ILE A 118 -6.39 -21.13 -10.60
CA ILE A 118 -7.20 -21.44 -9.42
C ILE A 118 -7.56 -22.93 -9.54
N LYS A 119 -7.09 -23.73 -8.59
CA LYS A 119 -7.28 -25.19 -8.65
C LYS A 119 -8.73 -25.58 -8.34
N ALA A 120 -9.24 -26.58 -9.04
CA ALA A 120 -10.54 -27.18 -8.71
C ALA A 120 -10.54 -27.68 -7.26
N GLY A 121 -11.62 -27.40 -6.53
CA GLY A 121 -11.72 -27.78 -5.10
C GLY A 121 -10.80 -27.02 -4.14
N GLU A 122 -10.06 -25.98 -4.59
CA GLU A 122 -9.30 -25.10 -3.70
C GLU A 122 -10.25 -24.45 -2.67
N PRO A 123 -10.08 -24.69 -1.36
CA PRO A 123 -11.04 -24.25 -0.34
C PRO A 123 -11.28 -22.74 -0.33
N SER A 124 -10.24 -21.97 -0.65
CA SER A 124 -10.31 -20.50 -0.74
C SER A 124 -10.80 -20.00 -2.10
N ALA A 125 -10.84 -20.86 -3.11
CA ALA A 125 -11.01 -20.51 -4.53
C ALA A 125 -10.11 -19.34 -4.97
N THR A 126 -8.87 -19.28 -4.44
CA THR A 126 -7.89 -18.22 -4.78
C THR A 126 -6.60 -18.78 -5.35
N THR A 127 -5.87 -17.93 -6.07
CA THR A 127 -4.50 -18.17 -6.52
C THR A 127 -3.69 -16.89 -6.43
N PHE A 128 -2.37 -17.00 -6.56
CA PHE A 128 -1.45 -15.89 -6.40
C PHE A 128 -0.59 -15.71 -7.65
N ILE A 129 -0.50 -14.47 -8.12
CA ILE A 129 0.40 -14.07 -9.20
C ILE A 129 1.56 -13.28 -8.57
N PRO A 130 2.80 -13.79 -8.64
CA PRO A 130 3.94 -13.14 -8.03
C PRO A 130 4.38 -11.92 -8.83
N VAL A 131 4.85 -10.90 -8.12
CA VAL A 131 5.56 -9.74 -8.69
C VAL A 131 6.81 -9.47 -7.86
N GLU A 132 7.96 -9.43 -8.49
CA GLU A 132 9.23 -9.09 -7.87
C GLU A 132 9.49 -7.60 -8.04
N ILE A 133 9.83 -6.90 -6.95
CA ILE A 133 10.06 -5.45 -6.93
C ILE A 133 11.43 -5.15 -6.33
N ASP A 134 12.23 -4.37 -7.05
CA ASP A 134 13.41 -3.69 -6.50
C ASP A 134 13.04 -2.30 -5.97
N ALA A 135 12.84 -2.24 -4.64
CA ALA A 135 12.49 -1.01 -3.93
C ALA A 135 13.70 -0.11 -3.64
N ASN A 136 14.93 -0.56 -3.92
CA ASN A 136 16.14 0.13 -3.48
C ASN A 136 16.36 1.43 -4.26
N GLY A 137 16.56 2.53 -3.53
CA GLY A 137 16.74 3.87 -4.10
C GLY A 137 15.44 4.58 -4.52
N LEU A 138 14.27 3.96 -4.32
CA LEU A 138 12.99 4.65 -4.49
C LEU A 138 12.80 5.74 -3.42
N SER A 139 12.19 6.85 -3.82
CA SER A 139 11.93 7.97 -2.91
C SER A 139 10.68 7.70 -2.06
N PRO A 140 10.71 7.87 -0.73
CA PRO A 140 9.50 7.78 0.10
C PRO A 140 8.52 8.94 -0.11
N ASP A 141 8.88 9.96 -0.91
CA ASP A 141 8.04 11.10 -1.25
C ASP A 141 7.18 10.88 -2.51
N THR A 142 7.32 9.72 -3.14
CA THR A 142 6.61 9.38 -4.37
C THR A 142 5.76 8.13 -4.12
N THR A 143 4.50 8.20 -4.53
CA THR A 143 3.64 7.02 -4.57
C THR A 143 3.95 6.25 -5.85
N TYR A 144 4.43 5.01 -5.72
CA TYR A 144 4.68 4.13 -6.86
C TYR A 144 3.57 3.08 -6.97
N MET A 145 3.09 2.85 -8.19
CA MET A 145 2.05 1.87 -8.47
C MET A 145 2.38 1.01 -9.71
N LEU A 146 1.91 -0.24 -9.68
CA LEU A 146 1.77 -1.10 -10.87
C LEU A 146 0.27 -1.36 -11.10
N PRO A 147 -0.32 -0.83 -12.19
CA PRO A 147 -1.70 -1.13 -12.51
C PRO A 147 -1.78 -2.44 -13.30
N VAL A 148 -2.64 -3.37 -12.88
CA VAL A 148 -2.91 -4.60 -13.64
C VAL A 148 -4.40 -4.88 -13.71
N LYS A 149 -4.81 -5.60 -14.76
CA LYS A 149 -6.18 -6.09 -14.93
C LYS A 149 -6.21 -7.54 -15.37
N ILE A 150 -7.37 -8.18 -15.17
CA ILE A 150 -7.66 -9.49 -15.72
C ILE A 150 -7.83 -9.35 -17.23
N LYS A 151 -6.90 -9.96 -17.98
CA LYS A 151 -6.95 -10.04 -19.43
C LYS A 151 -7.95 -11.09 -19.90
N SER A 152 -7.89 -12.26 -19.28
CA SER A 152 -8.71 -13.40 -19.67
C SER A 152 -8.85 -14.41 -18.55
N THR A 153 -10.02 -15.04 -18.53
CA THR A 153 -10.44 -16.17 -17.72
C THR A 153 -10.95 -17.23 -18.69
N ALA A 154 -10.70 -18.52 -18.45
CA ALA A 154 -11.08 -19.60 -19.37
C ALA A 154 -12.62 -19.82 -19.47
N GLY A 155 -13.37 -18.81 -19.92
CA GLY A 155 -14.83 -18.80 -20.09
C GLY A 155 -15.64 -18.37 -18.86
N VAL A 156 -14.98 -18.01 -17.76
CA VAL A 156 -15.65 -17.57 -16.51
C VAL A 156 -15.85 -16.06 -16.53
N GLU A 157 -16.98 -15.57 -16.04
CA GLU A 157 -17.29 -14.14 -15.98
C GLU A 157 -16.26 -13.39 -15.10
N ILE A 158 -15.97 -12.14 -15.46
CA ILE A 158 -15.05 -11.26 -14.71
C ILE A 158 -15.90 -10.21 -14.01
N ASN A 159 -15.64 -9.97 -12.73
CA ASN A 159 -16.30 -8.91 -11.98
C ASN A 159 -15.92 -7.53 -12.56
N GLU A 160 -16.86 -6.76 -13.08
CA GLU A 160 -16.59 -5.47 -13.73
C GLU A 160 -15.92 -4.45 -12.80
N ASP A 161 -16.30 -4.41 -11.52
CA ASP A 161 -15.77 -3.46 -10.54
C ASP A 161 -14.42 -3.88 -9.96
N LYS A 162 -14.11 -5.18 -10.00
CA LYS A 162 -12.90 -5.80 -9.42
C LYS A 162 -12.03 -6.49 -10.47
N ASN A 163 -12.15 -6.10 -11.73
CA ASN A 163 -11.33 -6.64 -12.82
C ASN A 163 -9.91 -6.05 -12.89
N PHE A 164 -9.66 -4.93 -12.20
CA PHE A 164 -8.36 -4.27 -12.13
C PHE A 164 -7.92 -4.00 -10.69
N LEU A 165 -6.62 -3.80 -10.50
CA LEU A 165 -6.03 -3.38 -9.24
C LEU A 165 -4.86 -2.42 -9.48
N LEU A 166 -4.66 -1.50 -8.54
CA LEU A 166 -3.50 -0.62 -8.44
C LEU A 166 -2.60 -1.13 -7.31
N TYR A 167 -1.54 -1.83 -7.68
CA TYR A 167 -0.59 -2.40 -6.74
C TYR A 167 0.31 -1.28 -6.22
N ARG A 168 0.08 -0.80 -5.01
CA ARG A 168 0.83 0.31 -4.41
C ARG A 168 2.01 -0.23 -3.60
N ILE A 169 3.21 0.14 -4.03
CA ILE A 169 4.46 -0.25 -3.38
C ILE A 169 4.62 0.54 -2.08
N GLN A 170 4.61 -0.15 -0.95
CA GLN A 170 4.92 0.44 0.36
C GLN A 170 6.39 0.19 0.69
N LEU A 171 7.21 1.25 0.68
CA LEU A 171 8.62 1.15 1.06
C LEU A 171 8.74 0.86 2.56
N VAL A 172 9.51 -0.17 2.92
CA VAL A 172 9.75 -0.54 4.31
C VAL A 172 11.23 -0.89 4.54
N ASN A 173 11.70 -0.66 5.76
CA ASN A 173 12.97 -1.21 6.25
C ASN A 173 12.82 -1.64 7.72
N LYS A 174 13.89 -2.11 8.35
CA LYS A 174 13.89 -2.55 9.76
C LYS A 174 13.37 -1.49 10.75
N TYR A 175 13.53 -0.22 10.41
CA TYR A 175 13.30 0.93 11.29
C TYR A 175 12.01 1.70 10.96
N SER A 176 11.36 1.42 9.83
CA SER A 176 10.16 2.14 9.43
C SER A 176 9.30 1.34 8.45
N SER A 177 7.99 1.35 8.70
CA SER A 177 6.98 0.78 7.81
C SER A 177 5.71 1.62 7.82
N ALA A 178 4.76 1.32 6.92
CA ALA A 178 3.51 2.07 6.86
C ALA A 178 2.74 2.07 8.18
N THR A 179 2.79 0.96 8.91
CA THR A 179 2.13 0.74 10.20
C THR A 179 3.00 1.10 11.41
N SER A 180 4.33 1.21 11.25
CA SER A 180 5.28 1.42 12.37
C SER A 180 6.36 2.46 12.01
N ARG A 181 5.95 3.62 11.51
CA ARG A 181 6.83 4.77 11.20
C ARG A 181 6.79 5.89 12.23
N THR A 182 5.90 5.81 13.21
CA THR A 182 5.72 6.86 14.22
C THR A 182 6.59 6.59 15.44
N TYR A 183 7.34 7.60 15.86
CA TYR A 183 8.24 7.55 17.00
C TYR A 183 7.87 8.64 17.99
N LYS A 184 7.76 8.30 19.27
CA LYS A 184 7.64 9.27 20.35
C LYS A 184 9.01 9.88 20.61
N MET A 185 9.10 11.20 20.46
CA MET A 185 10.29 11.98 20.75
C MET A 185 10.21 12.65 22.11
N LYS A 186 11.30 12.54 22.86
CA LYS A 186 11.60 13.39 24.03
C LYS A 186 13.02 13.90 23.90
N GLY A 187 13.25 15.17 24.21
CA GLY A 187 14.59 15.73 24.10
C GLY A 187 14.68 17.16 24.62
N SER A 188 15.79 17.80 24.29
CA SER A 188 16.03 19.22 24.53
C SER A 188 16.63 19.87 23.28
N LYS A 189 16.39 21.17 23.15
CA LYS A 189 17.03 22.02 22.14
C LYS A 189 17.64 23.27 22.77
N ILE A 190 18.75 23.71 22.19
CA ILE A 190 19.51 24.88 22.62
C ILE A 190 19.88 25.67 21.36
N PRO A 191 19.07 26.66 20.97
CA PRO A 191 19.47 27.62 19.95
C PRO A 191 20.66 28.47 20.43
N GLU A 192 21.56 28.84 19.52
CA GLU A 192 22.77 29.59 19.86
C GLU A 192 22.46 30.95 20.51
N GLY A 193 22.95 31.13 21.75
CA GLY A 193 22.69 32.31 22.56
C GLY A 193 21.30 32.35 23.21
N ALA A 194 20.60 31.22 23.28
CA ALA A 194 19.31 31.08 23.95
C ALA A 194 19.36 30.04 25.08
N PHE A 195 18.30 29.99 25.89
CA PHE A 195 18.15 29.01 26.96
C PHE A 195 17.73 27.63 26.43
N VAL A 196 18.09 26.58 27.19
CA VAL A 196 17.62 25.22 26.92
C VAL A 196 16.10 25.12 27.01
N SER A 197 15.50 24.40 26.07
CA SER A 197 14.07 24.10 26.05
C SER A 197 13.86 22.60 25.93
N ASN A 198 13.05 22.02 26.81
CA ASN A 198 12.62 20.63 26.69
C ASN A 198 11.54 20.50 25.61
N ILE A 199 11.62 19.46 24.80
CA ILE A 199 10.73 19.22 23.66
C ILE A 199 10.19 17.80 23.70
N THR A 200 8.93 17.65 23.29
CA THR A 200 8.29 16.35 23.07
C THR A 200 7.35 16.44 21.89
N THR A 201 7.32 15.40 21.05
CA THR A 201 6.35 15.28 19.95
C THR A 201 6.31 13.84 19.45
N ASN A 202 5.42 13.53 18.52
CA ASN A 202 5.53 12.34 17.69
C ASN A 202 6.15 12.72 16.35
N LYS A 203 7.10 11.91 15.87
CA LYS A 203 7.82 12.11 14.61
C LYS A 203 7.56 10.94 13.68
N THR A 204 7.51 11.22 12.40
CA THR A 204 7.48 10.17 11.37
C THR A 204 8.90 9.96 10.84
N LEU A 205 9.36 8.71 10.84
CA LEU A 205 10.60 8.29 10.19
C LEU A 205 10.25 7.62 8.85
N LEU A 206 10.84 8.06 7.75
CA LEU A 206 10.61 7.48 6.43
C LEU A 206 11.82 6.65 5.97
N PRO A 207 11.63 5.45 5.40
CA PRO A 207 12.75 4.62 4.95
C PRO A 207 13.41 5.24 3.70
N LEU A 208 14.74 5.22 3.64
CA LEU A 208 15.55 5.66 2.49
C LEU A 208 16.41 4.55 1.90
N ALA A 209 16.82 3.58 2.71
CA ALA A 209 17.60 2.39 2.35
C ALA A 209 17.49 1.36 3.47
N HIS A 210 18.18 0.22 3.36
CA HIS A 210 18.15 -0.86 4.36
C HIS A 210 18.50 -0.40 5.77
N ASN A 211 19.43 0.54 5.88
CA ASN A 211 19.91 1.10 7.13
C ASN A 211 19.75 2.62 7.24
N GLN A 212 18.85 3.22 6.46
CA GLN A 212 18.68 4.67 6.46
C GLN A 212 17.23 5.07 6.63
N VAL A 213 17.01 6.04 7.51
CA VAL A 213 15.71 6.69 7.71
C VAL A 213 15.85 8.20 7.69
N ARG A 214 14.84 8.88 7.16
CA ARG A 214 14.72 10.34 7.12
C ARG A 214 13.72 10.83 8.16
N LEU A 215 14.04 11.94 8.80
CA LEU A 215 13.17 12.64 9.75
C LEU A 215 13.46 14.15 9.73
N PHE A 216 12.58 14.93 10.36
CA PHE A 216 12.82 16.35 10.61
C PHE A 216 13.47 16.54 11.99
N PRO A 217 14.39 17.50 12.18
CA PRO A 217 14.98 17.80 13.48
C PRO A 217 13.97 18.20 14.56
N GLU A 218 14.33 17.97 15.82
CA GLU A 218 13.61 18.43 17.01
C GLU A 218 12.08 18.21 16.93
N ASN A 219 11.28 19.21 17.35
CA ASN A 219 9.84 19.27 17.17
C ASN A 219 9.39 20.10 15.96
N LEU A 220 10.20 20.19 14.90
CA LEU A 220 9.78 20.88 13.67
C LEU A 220 8.64 20.12 12.99
N THR A 221 7.68 20.88 12.45
CA THR A 221 6.63 20.33 11.59
C THR A 221 7.24 19.73 10.33
N SER A 222 6.82 18.51 9.99
CA SER A 222 7.25 17.87 8.75
C SER A 222 6.71 18.60 7.53
N SER A 223 7.50 18.63 6.46
CA SER A 223 7.11 19.19 5.17
C SER A 223 6.96 18.08 4.12
N THR A 224 6.01 18.26 3.21
CA THR A 224 5.82 17.41 2.02
C THR A 224 6.35 18.08 0.75
N SER A 225 6.84 19.33 0.81
CA SER A 225 7.45 19.98 -0.34
C SER A 225 8.93 19.63 -0.45
N LEU A 226 9.43 19.42 -1.67
CA LEU A 226 10.84 19.10 -1.90
C LEU A 226 11.78 20.15 -1.29
N THR A 227 11.46 21.43 -1.42
CA THR A 227 12.24 22.51 -0.82
C THR A 227 12.28 22.42 0.70
N GLY A 228 11.12 22.19 1.35
CA GLY A 228 11.05 22.06 2.80
C GLY A 228 11.82 20.85 3.31
N ILE A 229 11.70 19.72 2.61
CA ILE A 229 12.45 18.49 2.88
C ILE A 229 13.96 18.74 2.71
N TYR A 230 14.41 19.28 1.57
CA TYR A 230 15.82 19.46 1.26
C TYR A 230 16.51 20.44 2.23
N ASN A 231 15.79 21.48 2.67
CA ASN A 231 16.33 22.50 3.57
C ASN A 231 16.34 22.09 5.04
N THR A 232 15.62 21.02 5.42
CA THR A 232 15.34 20.75 6.84
C THR A 232 15.54 19.31 7.27
N ALA A 233 15.31 18.32 6.40
CA ALA A 233 15.33 16.92 6.80
C ALA A 233 16.75 16.42 7.04
N ILE A 234 16.89 15.50 8.00
CA ILE A 234 18.13 14.80 8.34
C ILE A 234 17.98 13.30 8.08
N VAL A 235 19.10 12.61 7.96
CA VAL A 235 19.18 11.16 7.74
C VAL A 235 19.90 10.53 8.92
N LEU A 236 19.31 9.46 9.46
CA LEU A 236 20.00 8.55 10.36
C LEU A 236 20.50 7.38 9.53
N VAL A 237 21.81 7.14 9.57
CA VAL A 237 22.45 5.97 8.97
C VAL A 237 22.85 5.04 10.10
N ILE A 238 22.24 3.85 10.17
CA ILE A 238 22.48 2.87 11.22
C ILE A 238 23.59 1.93 10.75
N ASN A 239 24.67 1.81 11.51
CA ASN A 239 25.73 0.86 11.24
C ASN A 239 25.42 -0.51 11.90
N ASP A 240 26.16 -1.56 11.54
CA ASP A 240 25.91 -2.92 12.01
C ASP A 240 26.09 -3.09 13.53
N ASP A 241 26.96 -2.28 14.14
CA ASP A 241 27.16 -2.21 15.59
C ASP A 241 26.08 -1.39 16.32
N ASN A 242 25.04 -0.95 15.59
CA ASN A 242 23.98 -0.04 16.01
C ASN A 242 24.43 1.38 16.38
N SER A 243 25.68 1.75 16.11
CA SER A 243 26.04 3.18 16.10
C SER A 243 25.27 3.89 14.98
N VAL A 244 24.90 5.14 15.23
CA VAL A 244 24.08 5.94 14.32
C VAL A 244 24.89 7.14 13.86
N ARG A 245 24.91 7.37 12.55
CA ARG A 245 25.44 8.60 11.96
C ARG A 245 24.30 9.53 11.57
N VAL A 246 24.34 10.76 12.06
CA VAL A 246 23.40 11.83 11.69
C VAL A 246 24.00 12.61 10.54
N LYS A 247 23.30 12.66 9.40
CA LYS A 247 23.74 13.38 8.20
C LYS A 247 22.67 14.34 7.71
N SER A 248 23.10 15.34 6.95
CA SER A 248 22.18 16.16 6.17
C SER A 248 21.49 15.30 5.09
N TYR A 249 20.20 15.56 4.85
CA TYR A 249 19.54 14.97 3.69
C TYR A 249 19.97 15.67 2.40
N LYS A 250 19.99 17.01 2.41
CA LYS A 250 20.50 17.87 1.33
C LYS A 250 21.18 19.12 1.89
N TYR A 251 20.45 20.24 1.97
CA TYR A 251 21.01 21.58 2.15
C TYR A 251 21.10 22.01 3.62
N ILE A 252 20.42 21.32 4.53
CA ILE A 252 20.63 21.53 5.97
C ILE A 252 22.10 21.24 6.33
N GLU A 253 22.70 22.09 7.14
CA GLU A 253 24.02 21.84 7.73
C GLU A 253 23.84 21.06 9.03
N ILE A 254 24.64 20.01 9.22
CA ILE A 254 24.59 19.11 10.37
C ILE A 254 26.00 18.81 10.86
N GLU A 255 26.17 18.86 12.17
CA GLU A 255 27.34 18.32 12.87
C GLU A 255 26.84 17.37 13.97
N GLN A 256 27.23 16.10 13.86
CA GLN A 256 27.00 15.12 14.92
C GLN A 256 27.92 15.43 16.10
N LEU A 257 27.38 15.32 17.32
CA LEU A 257 28.10 15.51 18.56
C LEU A 257 28.41 14.14 19.19
N ASP A 258 27.85 13.84 20.38
CA ASP A 258 28.12 12.61 21.14
C ASP A 258 27.70 11.30 20.42
N ASP A 259 28.01 10.15 21.04
CA ASP A 259 27.73 8.79 20.55
C ASP A 259 26.22 8.52 20.36
N CYS A 260 25.79 8.77 19.13
CA CYS A 260 24.46 8.45 18.63
C CYS A 260 24.35 6.94 18.41
N HIS A 261 23.28 6.31 18.91
CA HIS A 261 23.08 4.86 18.81
C HIS A 261 21.60 4.48 18.70
N TYR A 262 21.37 3.26 18.23
CA TYR A 262 20.09 2.59 18.21
C TYR A 262 20.09 1.42 19.21
N ASP A 263 19.09 1.34 20.07
CA ASP A 263 18.82 0.20 20.95
C ASP A 263 17.76 -0.68 20.28
N PRO A 264 18.12 -1.87 19.76
CA PRO A 264 17.19 -2.76 19.08
C PRO A 264 16.12 -3.37 20.00
N GLU A 265 16.42 -3.56 21.28
CA GLU A 265 15.47 -4.14 22.24
C GLU A 265 14.36 -3.15 22.56
N LYS A 266 14.73 -1.88 22.78
CA LYS A 266 13.77 -0.80 23.05
C LYS A 266 13.20 -0.15 21.78
N LYS A 267 13.74 -0.50 20.61
CA LYS A 267 13.45 0.14 19.31
C LYS A 267 13.60 1.67 19.42
N GLU A 268 14.70 2.10 20.03
CA GLU A 268 14.93 3.46 20.46
C GLU A 268 16.19 4.05 19.82
N PHE A 269 16.10 5.25 19.26
CA PHE A 269 17.29 6.03 18.86
C PHE A 269 17.64 7.03 19.96
N LYS A 270 18.93 7.20 20.24
CA LYS A 270 19.46 8.35 20.97
C LYS A 270 20.41 9.10 20.06
N ILE A 271 20.14 10.38 19.84
CA ILE A 271 20.90 11.21 18.90
C ILE A 271 21.22 12.57 19.52
N HIS A 272 22.43 13.04 19.28
CA HIS A 272 22.93 14.34 19.72
C HIS A 272 23.65 15.02 18.55
N TYR A 273 23.13 16.16 18.11
CA TYR A 273 23.64 16.87 16.94
C TYR A 273 23.35 18.36 17.07
N LYS A 274 24.04 19.17 16.27
CA LYS A 274 23.64 20.55 16.00
C LYS A 274 23.32 20.71 14.52
N TYR A 275 22.37 21.57 14.22
CA TYR A 275 21.96 21.86 12.85
C TYR A 275 21.78 23.34 12.58
N ARG A 276 21.83 23.70 11.30
CA ARG A 276 21.49 25.04 10.79
C ARG A 276 20.82 24.87 9.43
N ARG A 277 19.61 25.42 9.25
CA ARG A 277 18.96 25.43 7.93
C ARG A 277 19.59 26.51 7.05
N PRO A 278 19.48 26.44 5.71
CA PRO A 278 20.06 27.45 4.82
C PRO A 278 19.66 28.91 5.13
N SER A 279 18.47 29.13 5.68
CA SER A 279 17.97 30.45 6.07
C SER A 279 18.45 30.93 7.44
N ASP A 280 18.99 30.04 8.26
CA ASP A 280 19.35 30.31 9.64
C ASP A 280 20.80 30.78 9.72
N THR A 281 21.09 31.78 10.55
CA THR A 281 22.47 32.24 10.80
C THR A 281 23.13 31.54 11.99
N LYS A 282 22.31 30.96 12.87
CA LYS A 282 22.69 30.37 14.16
C LYS A 282 22.49 28.86 14.18
N TRP A 283 23.32 28.17 14.94
CA TRP A 283 23.14 26.73 15.18
C TRP A 283 22.07 26.46 16.24
N THR A 284 21.41 25.31 16.13
CA THR A 284 20.58 24.74 17.19
C THR A 284 21.10 23.37 17.57
N THR A 285 21.51 23.21 18.82
CA THR A 285 21.91 21.91 19.38
C THR A 285 20.69 21.15 19.86
N VAL A 286 20.59 19.87 19.51
CA VAL A 286 19.46 18.99 19.82
C VAL A 286 19.99 17.68 20.41
N HIS A 287 19.46 17.31 21.58
CA HIS A 287 19.61 15.98 22.15
C HIS A 287 18.24 15.35 22.26
N GLU A 288 17.98 14.25 21.55
CA GLU A 288 16.67 13.62 21.53
C GLU A 288 16.73 12.10 21.54
N THR A 289 15.71 11.51 22.17
CA THR A 289 15.43 10.09 22.20
C THR A 289 14.14 9.82 21.43
N LEU A 290 14.18 8.87 20.50
CA LEU A 290 13.07 8.49 19.64
C LEU A 290 12.69 7.03 19.93
N THR A 291 11.58 6.80 20.63
CA THR A 291 11.08 5.45 20.92
C THR A 291 9.97 5.09 19.92
N ARG A 292 10.10 3.96 19.22
CA ARG A 292 9.09 3.53 18.24
C ARG A 292 7.73 3.28 18.92
N LEU A 293 6.67 3.79 18.31
CA LEU A 293 5.31 3.44 18.69
C LEU A 293 4.89 2.19 17.91
N GLU A 294 4.40 1.20 18.63
CA GLU A 294 3.82 -0.03 18.07
C GLU A 294 2.31 -0.03 18.23
#